data_AF-A0A1I0DCG7-F1
#
_entry.id   AF-A0A1I0DCG7-F1
#
_cell.length_a   1.000
_cell.length_b   1.000
_cell.length_c   1.000
_cell.angle_alpha   90.00
_cell.angle_beta   90.00
_cell.angle_gamma   90.00
#
_symmetry.space_group_name_H-M   'P 1'
#
loop_
_entity.id
_entity.type
_entity.pdbx_description
1 polymer ?
#
loop_
_entity_poly.entity_id
_entity_poly.type
_entity_poly.pdbx_seq_one_letter_code
_entity_poly.pdbx_strand_id
1 'polypeptide(L)' 'MTFTVKITPRAQQELKNIGRYTLQKWGKKKRDSYLRNLDRRFRWLAENPK' A
#
# COMPACT_ATOMS: atom_id res chain seq x y z
N MET A 1 7.37 -4.14 16.86
CA MET A 1 8.29 -4.55 15.77
C MET A 1 7.92 -3.77 14.52
N THR A 2 8.84 -2.98 13.96
CA THR A 2 8.65 -2.31 12.67
C THR A 2 9.09 -3.27 11.56
N PHE A 3 8.15 -3.75 10.75
CA PHE A 3 8.47 -4.58 9.59
C PHE A 3 8.88 -3.71 8.42
N THR A 4 10.08 -3.94 7.89
CA THR A 4 10.58 -3.25 6.70
C THR A 4 10.39 -4.14 5.48
N VAL A 5 9.41 -3.82 4.63
CA VAL A 5 9.18 -4.50 3.35
C VAL A 5 9.99 -3.82 2.26
N LYS A 6 10.78 -4.59 1.50
CA LYS A 6 11.46 -4.09 0.30
C LYS A 6 10.47 -4.11 -0.87
N ILE A 7 10.32 -2.97 -1.53
CA ILE A 7 9.50 -2.83 -2.74
C ILE A 7 10.39 -2.42 -3.91
N THR A 8 10.07 -2.93 -5.10
CA THR A 8 10.77 -2.51 -6.32
C THR A 8 10.37 -1.08 -6.69
N PRO A 9 11.20 -0.34 -7.46
CA PRO A 9 10.85 0.99 -7.94
C PRO A 9 9.52 1.01 -8.72
N ARG A 10 9.24 -0.05 -9.50
CA ARG A 10 7.97 -0.22 -10.20
C ARG A 10 6.80 -0.33 -9.23
N ALA A 11 6.90 -1.19 -8.21
CA ALA A 11 5.84 -1.34 -7.21
C ALA A 11 5.59 -0.04 -6.43
N GLN A 12 6.65 0.72 -6.13
CA GLN A 12 6.51 2.04 -5.50
C GLN A 12 5.73 3.01 -6.40
N GLN A 13 5.98 3.00 -7.71
CA GLN A 13 5.25 3.84 -8.66
C GLN A 13 3.77 3.42 -8.75
N GLU A 14 3.48 2.12 -8.73
CA GLU A 14 2.11 1.61 -8.69
C GLU A 14 1.37 2.04 -7.43
N LEU A 15 2.00 2.00 -6.25
CA LEU A 15 1.39 2.50 -5.01
C LEU A 15 1.05 3.99 -5.09
N LYS A 16 1.92 4.80 -5.73
CA LYS A 16 1.64 6.22 -5.98
C LYS A 16 0.45 6.39 -6.94
N ASN A 17 0.38 5.59 -8.00
CA ASN A 17 -0.72 5.63 -8.96
C ASN A 17 -2.06 5.25 -8.31
N ILE A 18 -2.10 4.19 -7.51
CA ILE A 18 -3.26 3.79 -6.70
C ILE A 18 -3.66 4.92 -5.75
N GLY A 19 -2.70 5.53 -5.07
CA GLY A 19 -2.95 6.66 -4.16
C GLY A 19 -3.56 7.88 -4.87
N ARG A 20 -3.07 8.23 -6.06
CA ARG A 20 -3.61 9.33 -6.88
C ARG A 20 -5.01 9.02 -7.39
N TYR A 21 -5.21 7.82 -7.93
CA TYR A 21 -6.51 7.39 -8.47
C TYR A 21 -7.59 7.35 -7.38
N THR A 22 -7.30 6.72 -6.24
CA THR A 22 -8.24 6.61 -5.11
C THR A 22 -8.58 7.98 -4.52
N LEU A 23 -7.62 8.90 -4.47
CA LEU A 23 -7.86 10.29 -4.07
C LEU A 23 -8.81 10.99 -5.03
N GLN A 24 -8.54 10.91 -6.34
CA GLN A 24 -9.34 11.56 -7.36
C GLN A 24 -10.76 10.99 -7.42
N LYS A 25 -10.91 9.67 -7.26
CA LYS A 25 -12.19 8.99 -7.42
C LYS A 25 -13.10 9.10 -6.18
N TRP A 26 -12.52 9.06 -4.97
CA TRP A 26 -13.30 8.92 -3.74
C TRP A 26 -12.82 9.79 -2.56
N GLY A 27 -11.80 10.61 -2.76
CA GLY A 27 -11.29 11.53 -1.74
C GLY A 27 -10.33 10.89 -0.73
N LYS A 28 -9.79 11.77 0.14
CA LYS A 28 -8.68 11.46 1.05
C LYS A 28 -8.94 10.28 1.98
N LYS A 29 -10.14 10.19 2.57
CA LYS A 29 -10.51 9.12 3.50
C LYS A 29 -10.40 7.74 2.85
N LYS A 30 -10.86 7.60 1.60
CA LYS A 30 -10.81 6.34 0.87
C LYS A 30 -9.41 6.00 0.41
N ARG A 31 -8.63 6.97 -0.07
CA ARG A 31 -7.19 6.79 -0.33
C ARG A 31 -6.46 6.24 0.89
N ASP A 32 -6.63 6.87 2.04
CA ASP A 32 -5.91 6.51 3.27
C ASP A 32 -6.29 5.09 3.72
N SER A 33 -7.58 4.74 3.64
CA SER A 33 -8.05 3.38 3.92
C SER A 33 -7.44 2.35 2.97
N TYR A 34 -7.37 2.63 1.68
CA TYR A 34 -6.82 1.72 0.67
C TYR A 34 -5.33 1.44 0.92
N LEU A 35 -4.55 2.50 1.10
CA LEU A 35 -3.10 2.38 1.31
C LEU A 35 -2.78 1.68 2.64
N ARG A 36 -3.55 1.92 3.71
CA ARG A 36 -3.39 1.20 4.98
C ARG A 36 -3.72 -0.29 4.87
N ASN A 37 -4.74 -0.65 4.09
CA ASN A 37 -5.07 -2.05 3.86
C ASN A 37 -3.97 -2.79 3.07
N LEU A 38 -3.38 -2.12 2.07
CA LEU A 38 -2.22 -2.65 1.34
C LEU A 38 -1.02 -2.84 2.27
N ASP A 39 -0.67 -1.83 3.07
CA ASP A 39 0.42 -1.92 4.06
C ASP A 39 0.19 -3.07 5.05
N ARG A 40 -1.03 -3.21 5.59
CA ARG A 40 -1.37 -4.35 6.47
C ARG A 40 -1.17 -5.68 5.76
N ARG A 41 -1.55 -5.79 4.48
CA ARG A 41 -1.37 -7.03 3.72
C ARG A 41 0.10 -7.33 3.44
N PHE A 42 0.91 -6.32 3.16
CA PHE A 42 2.36 -6.50 3.00
C PHE A 42 3.03 -6.98 4.28
N ARG A 43 2.62 -6.45 5.44
CA ARG A 43 3.11 -6.94 6.74
C ARG A 43 2.72 -8.39 6.97
N TRP A 44 1.47 -8.73 6.72
CA TRP A 44 1.00 -10.12 6.84
C TRP A 44 1.78 -11.07 5.92
N LEU A 45 2.06 -10.69 4.67
CA LEU A 45 2.87 -11.48 3.74
C LEU A 45 4.34 -11.58 4.19
N ALA A 46 4.90 -10.53 4.77
CA ALA A 46 6.26 -10.56 5.33
C ALA A 46 6.35 -11.49 6.55
N GLU A 47 5.29 -11.56 7.36
CA GLU A 47 5.15 -12.51 8.47
C GLU A 47 4.84 -13.93 7.99
N ASN A 48 4.15 -14.08 6.85
CA ASN A 48 3.65 -15.35 6.31
C ASN A 48 4.03 -15.52 4.82
N PRO A 49 5.32 -15.79 4.51
CA PRO A 49 5.83 -15.78 3.13
C PRO A 49 5.58 -17.05 2.30
N LYS A 50 4.83 -18.02 2.83
CA LYS A 50 4.66 -19.36 2.24
C LYS A 50 3.59 -19.40 1.17
#